data_AF-A0A453IRD3-F1
#
_entry.id   AF-A0A453IRD3-F1
#
_cell.length_a   1.000
_cell.length_b   1.000
_cell.length_c   1.000
_cell.angle_alpha   90.00
_cell.angle_beta   90.00
_cell.angle_gamma   90.00
#
_symmetry.space_group_name_H-M   'P 1'
#
loop_
_entity.id
_entity.type
_entity.pdbx_description
1 polymer ?
#
loop_
_entity_poly.entity_id
_entity_poly.type
_entity_poly.pdbx_seq_one_letter_code
_entity_poly.pdbx_strand_id
1 'polypeptide(L)'
;MLLALLIVFPSYLSQLHIFIWCFCFIGYLQKLLLSVELTLLGITIFCLQLAPKQKIRIKLRSYWVPLIEDSCKQIIEAAKTTNAKTMGPVPLPTKKRIYCVLNSPHVHKDSRFHFEIRTHQRLIDIMYPTAQTIDSLMQLQLPAGVDVEVKL
;
A
#
# COMPACT_ATOMS: atom_id res chain seq x y z
N MET A 1 -40.02 -3.75 -28.35
CA MET A 1 -41.06 -4.59 -27.73
C MET A 1 -41.82 -5.26 -28.84
N LEU A 2 -42.09 -6.53 -28.85
CA LEU A 2 -41.75 -7.59 -27.93
C LEU A 2 -42.26 -8.83 -28.67
N LEU A 3 -41.48 -9.90 -28.58
CA LEU A 3 -41.92 -11.28 -28.42
C LEU A 3 -43.43 -11.53 -28.65
N ALA A 4 -43.74 -12.54 -29.47
CA ALA A 4 -44.25 -13.80 -28.93
C ALA A 4 -44.77 -14.67 -30.07
N LEU A 5 -43.86 -15.51 -30.59
CA LEU A 5 -44.20 -16.79 -31.18
C LEU A 5 -43.78 -17.83 -30.13
N LEU A 6 -44.65 -18.82 -29.85
CA LEU A 6 -44.54 -19.90 -28.85
C LEU A 6 -45.32 -19.68 -27.53
N ILE A 7 -46.65 -19.71 -27.62
CA ILE A 7 -47.56 -20.82 -27.24
C ILE A 7 -48.83 -20.59 -28.11
N VAL A 8 -49.27 -21.54 -28.95
CA VAL A 8 -50.30 -21.33 -29.99
C VAL A 8 -51.47 -22.31 -29.83
N PHE A 9 -52.71 -21.76 -29.77
CA PHE A 9 -54.02 -22.24 -30.31
C PHE A 9 -54.42 -23.74 -30.20
N PRO A 10 -55.71 -24.10 -29.95
CA PRO A 10 -56.81 -23.62 -30.78
C PRO A 10 -58.16 -23.41 -30.08
N SER A 11 -58.76 -22.23 -30.22
CA SER A 11 -60.05 -22.05 -30.89
C SER A 11 -60.48 -20.59 -30.79
N TYR A 12 -60.35 -19.95 -31.95
CA TYR A 12 -61.06 -18.76 -32.37
C TYR A 12 -62.55 -18.84 -32.03
N LEU A 13 -63.04 -17.88 -31.26
CA LEU A 13 -64.17 -16.99 -31.55
C LEU A 13 -64.56 -16.40 -30.17
N SER A 14 -64.16 -15.18 -29.87
CA SER A 14 -64.89 -14.06 -30.43
C SER A 14 -64.08 -12.76 -30.36
N GLN A 15 -63.99 -12.16 -31.55
CA GLN A 15 -63.85 -10.72 -31.84
C GLN A 15 -62.45 -10.10 -31.83
N LEU A 16 -61.70 -10.54 -32.84
CA LEU A 16 -60.93 -9.68 -33.74
C LEU A 16 -61.82 -8.64 -34.44
N HIS A 17 -61.51 -7.37 -34.24
CA HIS A 17 -61.46 -6.39 -35.33
C HIS A 17 -60.48 -5.29 -34.90
N ILE A 18 -59.51 -4.96 -35.77
CA ILE A 18 -58.46 -3.92 -35.58
C ILE A 18 -57.13 -4.45 -35.02
N PHE A 19 -56.73 -5.60 -35.54
CA PHE A 19 -55.41 -5.77 -36.13
C PHE A 19 -55.28 -4.76 -37.30
N ILE A 20 -54.07 -4.22 -37.57
CA ILE A 20 -53.57 -3.67 -38.88
C ILE A 20 -52.83 -2.32 -38.80
N TRP A 21 -52.69 -1.61 -37.66
CA TRP A 21 -51.98 -0.30 -37.70
C TRP A 21 -50.80 -0.06 -36.74
N CYS A 22 -50.28 -1.06 -35.99
CA CYS A 22 -49.21 -0.75 -35.02
C CYS A 22 -47.96 -1.64 -35.04
N PHE A 23 -47.75 -2.51 -36.03
CA PHE A 23 -46.63 -3.47 -35.97
C PHE A 23 -45.72 -3.63 -37.19
N CYS A 24 -45.55 -2.61 -38.03
CA CYS A 24 -44.51 -2.70 -39.06
C CYS A 24 -43.93 -1.34 -39.49
N PHE A 25 -43.26 -0.61 -38.59
CA PHE A 25 -42.12 0.27 -38.91
C PHE A 25 -41.48 0.83 -37.61
N ILE A 26 -40.19 0.54 -37.38
CA ILE A 26 -39.28 1.05 -36.33
C ILE A 26 -39.43 0.37 -34.95
N GLY A 27 -38.88 -0.81 -34.65
CA GLY A 27 -37.77 -1.51 -35.30
C GLY A 27 -36.37 -1.14 -34.78
N TYR A 28 -36.17 0.04 -34.16
CA TYR A 28 -34.83 0.52 -33.80
C TYR A 28 -34.64 1.14 -32.40
N LEU A 29 -35.69 1.33 -31.59
CA LEU A 29 -35.55 2.03 -30.29
C LEU A 29 -35.67 1.14 -29.05
N GLN A 30 -35.70 -0.19 -29.20
CA GLN A 30 -35.96 -1.09 -28.07
C GLN A 30 -35.01 -2.28 -27.96
N LYS A 31 -33.72 -2.00 -28.18
CA LYS A 31 -32.60 -2.91 -27.89
C LYS A 31 -31.43 -2.25 -27.14
N LEU A 32 -31.65 -1.08 -26.52
CA LEU A 32 -30.61 -0.33 -25.78
C LEU A 32 -30.94 -0.04 -24.30
N LEU A 33 -32.11 -0.45 -23.79
CA LEU A 33 -32.60 0.05 -22.48
C LEU A 33 -33.04 -1.05 -21.51
N LEU A 34 -32.57 -2.30 -21.71
CA LEU A 34 -32.88 -3.40 -20.78
C LEU A 34 -31.67 -4.33 -20.53
N SER A 35 -30.45 -3.78 -20.46
CA SER A 35 -29.24 -4.55 -20.12
C SER A 35 -28.14 -3.81 -19.32
N VAL A 36 -28.35 -2.61 -18.74
CA VAL A 36 -27.27 -1.90 -17.99
C VAL A 36 -27.74 -1.11 -16.74
N GLU A 37 -28.81 -1.49 -16.05
CA GLU A 37 -29.21 -0.81 -14.79
C GLU A 37 -29.36 -1.75 -13.58
N LEU A 38 -28.71 -2.90 -13.64
CA LEU A 38 -28.40 -3.78 -12.50
C LEU A 38 -26.94 -3.63 -12.01
N THR A 39 -26.24 -2.56 -12.42
CA THR A 39 -24.90 -2.19 -11.92
C THR A 39 -24.91 -1.03 -10.92
N LEU A 40 -26.10 -0.52 -10.52
CA LEU A 40 -26.24 0.57 -9.54
C LEU A 40 -26.64 0.10 -8.13
N LEU A 41 -26.60 -1.21 -7.86
CA LEU A 41 -26.20 -1.71 -6.54
C LEU A 41 -24.69 -1.92 -6.57
N GLY A 42 -23.90 -0.91 -6.21
CA GLY A 42 -22.45 -1.17 -6.10
C GLY A 42 -21.47 -0.03 -5.82
N ILE A 43 -21.85 1.23 -5.56
CA ILE A 43 -20.85 2.33 -5.44
C ILE A 43 -20.96 3.16 -4.15
N THR A 44 -21.98 2.95 -3.29
CA THR A 44 -22.09 3.70 -2.01
C THR A 44 -21.34 3.08 -0.82
N ILE A 45 -20.46 2.09 -1.01
CA ILE A 45 -19.47 1.68 0.01
C ILE A 45 -18.12 2.39 -0.17
N PHE A 46 -17.92 3.22 -1.20
CA PHE A 46 -16.66 3.96 -1.37
C PHE A 46 -16.71 5.41 -0.87
N CYS A 47 -17.60 5.71 0.09
CA CYS A 47 -17.57 6.93 0.87
C CYS A 47 -17.34 6.56 2.34
N LEU A 48 -16.06 6.33 2.68
CA LEU A 48 -15.35 6.92 3.81
C LEU A 48 -14.26 5.96 4.31
N GLN A 49 -13.23 5.77 3.50
CA GLN A 49 -11.90 5.68 4.07
C GLN A 49 -11.05 6.81 3.48
N LEU A 50 -11.38 8.04 3.91
CA LEU A 50 -10.29 8.89 4.42
C LEU A 50 -9.84 8.29 5.75
N ALA A 51 -9.36 7.04 5.70
CA ALA A 51 -8.53 6.51 6.75
C ALA A 51 -7.39 7.51 6.85
N PRO A 52 -7.11 8.09 8.03
CA PRO A 52 -5.83 8.76 8.22
C PRO A 52 -4.77 7.82 7.66
N LYS A 53 -4.01 8.26 6.64
CA LYS A 53 -2.89 7.47 6.12
C LYS A 53 -1.86 7.42 7.24
N GLN A 54 -2.05 6.51 8.19
CA GLN A 54 -1.12 6.24 9.28
C GLN A 54 0.12 5.65 8.63
N LYS A 55 1.16 6.46 8.55
CA LYS A 55 2.42 6.09 7.94
C LYS A 55 3.30 5.54 9.04
N ILE A 56 3.74 4.30 8.90
CA ILE A 56 4.75 3.76 9.79
C ILE A 56 6.10 4.34 9.37
N ARG A 57 6.81 4.96 10.32
CA ARG A 57 8.16 5.44 10.13
C ARG A 57 9.12 4.61 10.96
N ILE A 58 10.06 3.95 10.30
CA ILE A 58 11.06 3.10 10.91
C ILE A 58 12.39 3.85 10.85
N LYS A 59 12.99 4.14 12.01
CA LYS A 59 14.34 4.69 12.09
C LYS A 59 15.30 3.58 12.48
N LEU A 60 16.30 3.38 11.63
CA LEU A 60 17.42 2.49 11.89
C LEU A 60 18.62 3.31 12.37
N ARG A 61 19.29 2.83 13.42
CA ARG A 61 20.52 3.43 13.95
C ARG A 61 21.57 2.36 14.12
N SER A 62 22.78 2.62 13.65
CA SER A 62 23.92 1.71 13.84
C SER A 62 25.25 2.46 13.91
N TYR A 63 26.28 1.77 14.40
CA TYR A 63 27.67 2.22 14.30
C TYR A 63 28.34 1.74 13.01
N TRP A 64 27.90 0.58 12.48
CA TRP A 64 28.48 -0.05 11.30
C TRP A 64 27.58 0.14 10.08
N VAL A 65 28.17 0.60 8.97
CA VAL A 65 27.49 0.80 7.68
C VAL A 65 26.99 -0.50 7.02
N PRO A 66 27.76 -1.60 6.92
CA PRO A 66 27.29 -2.79 6.21
C PRO A 66 26.05 -3.40 6.88
N LEU A 67 26.06 -3.49 8.21
CA LEU A 67 24.93 -4.05 8.97
C LEU A 67 23.62 -3.29 8.76
N ILE A 68 23.66 -1.95 8.71
CA ILE A 68 22.44 -1.15 8.48
C ILE A 68 21.96 -1.26 7.03
N GLU A 69 22.86 -1.41 6.06
CA GLU A 69 22.48 -1.60 4.66
C GLU A 69 21.86 -2.97 4.43
N ASP A 70 22.41 -4.02 5.03
CA ASP A 70 21.88 -5.38 4.92
C ASP A 70 20.52 -5.51 5.63
N SER A 71 20.40 -4.94 6.84
CA SER A 71 19.11 -4.86 7.55
C SER A 71 18.07 -4.11 6.74
N CYS A 72 18.48 -3.00 6.13
CA CYS A 72 17.61 -2.18 5.32
C CYS A 72 17.12 -2.91 4.07
N LYS A 73 17.98 -3.68 3.40
CA LYS A 73 17.60 -4.53 2.26
C LYS A 73 16.57 -5.56 2.69
N GLN A 74 16.81 -6.27 3.78
CA GLN A 74 15.89 -7.29 4.31
C GLN A 74 14.50 -6.71 4.62
N ILE A 75 14.43 -5.54 5.26
CA ILE A 75 13.16 -4.86 5.56
C ILE A 75 12.43 -4.48 4.27
N ILE A 76 13.15 -3.96 3.27
CA ILE A 76 12.56 -3.59 1.98
C ILE A 76 12.07 -4.82 1.23
N GLU A 77 12.82 -5.92 1.23
CA GLU A 77 12.45 -7.19 0.60
C GLU A 77 11.19 -7.76 1.23
N ALA A 78 11.09 -7.79 2.56
CA ALA A 78 9.88 -8.24 3.24
C ALA A 78 8.66 -7.34 2.97
N ALA A 79 8.85 -6.02 2.94
CA ALA A 79 7.80 -5.08 2.58
C ALA A 79 7.32 -5.27 1.12
N LYS A 80 8.24 -5.61 0.20
CA LYS A 80 7.92 -5.93 -1.19
C LYS A 80 7.14 -7.23 -1.32
N THR A 81 7.55 -8.29 -0.61
CA THR A 81 6.84 -9.58 -0.61
C THR A 81 5.40 -9.45 -0.13
N THR A 82 5.14 -8.58 0.84
CA THR A 82 3.79 -8.30 1.36
C THR A 82 3.01 -7.23 0.56
N ASN A 83 3.54 -6.77 -0.58
CA ASN A 83 2.95 -5.73 -1.44
C ASN A 83 2.68 -4.38 -0.76
N ALA A 84 3.42 -4.04 0.30
CA ALA A 84 3.31 -2.73 0.94
C ALA A 84 4.11 -1.68 0.15
N LYS A 85 3.45 -0.54 -0.15
CA LYS A 85 4.13 0.58 -0.81
C LYS A 85 5.10 1.25 0.17
N THR A 86 6.39 0.98 -0.03
CA THR A 86 7.50 1.55 0.74
C THR A 86 8.08 2.77 0.06
N MET A 87 8.38 3.81 0.85
CA MET A 87 9.37 4.80 0.47
C MET A 87 10.74 4.20 0.74
N GLY A 88 11.60 4.22 -0.29
CA GLY A 88 12.95 3.67 -0.21
C GLY A 88 13.76 4.27 0.94
N PRO A 89 14.93 3.68 1.25
CA PRO A 89 15.66 4.02 2.46
C PRO A 89 16.34 5.37 2.33
N VAL A 90 15.84 6.33 3.09
CA VAL A 90 16.35 7.70 3.07
C VAL A 90 17.52 7.79 4.05
N PRO A 91 18.74 8.14 3.59
CA PRO A 91 19.85 8.38 4.48
C PRO A 91 19.63 9.69 5.24
N LEU A 92 19.65 9.61 6.57
CA LEU A 92 19.71 10.78 7.42
C LEU A 92 21.19 11.12 7.68
N PRO A 93 21.51 12.41 7.89
CA PRO A 93 22.87 12.83 8.16
C PRO A 93 23.42 12.10 9.39
N THR A 94 24.64 11.56 9.24
CA THR A 94 25.31 10.80 10.29
C THR A 94 25.68 11.72 11.46
N LYS A 95 25.37 11.30 12.68
CA LYS A 95 25.76 12.07 13.87
C LYS A 95 27.17 11.66 14.25
N LYS A 96 28.11 12.60 14.16
CA LYS A 96 29.51 12.41 14.53
C LYS A 96 29.79 13.16 15.84
N ARG A 97 30.30 12.44 16.85
CA ARG A 97 30.77 13.02 18.11
C ARG A 97 32.27 12.78 18.22
N ILE A 98 33.05 13.84 18.44
CA ILE A 98 34.50 13.78 18.59
C ILE A 98 34.83 13.96 20.07
N TYR A 99 35.72 13.12 20.58
CA TYR A 99 36.23 13.20 21.93
C TYR A 99 37.76 13.21 21.89
N CYS A 100 38.35 13.89 22.88
CA CYS A 100 39.79 14.03 23.00
C CYS A 100 40.20 13.57 24.39
N VAL A 101 41.04 12.54 24.48
CA VAL A 101 41.61 12.04 25.74
C VAL A 101 43.13 12.14 25.68
N LEU A 102 43.80 12.24 26.83
CA LEU A 102 45.26 12.21 26.88
C LEU A 102 45.75 10.79 26.64
N ASN A 103 46.73 10.61 25.77
CA ASN A 103 47.35 9.30 25.55
C ASN A 103 48.19 8.84 26.75
N SER A 104 48.95 9.77 27.34
CA SER A 104 49.84 9.49 28.46
C SER A 104 49.12 9.63 29.81
N PRO A 105 49.39 8.76 30.79
CA PRO A 105 48.90 8.93 32.15
C PRO A 105 49.54 10.13 32.89
N HIS A 106 50.74 10.59 32.50
CA HIS A 106 51.45 11.68 33.19
C HIS A 106 52.13 12.67 32.22
N VAL A 107 52.10 13.96 32.61
CA VAL A 107 52.82 15.15 32.07
C VAL A 107 52.58 15.54 30.60
N HIS A 108 52.46 14.58 29.66
CA HIS A 108 52.41 14.89 28.23
C HIS A 108 51.02 15.36 27.77
N LYS A 109 50.80 16.68 27.75
CA LYS A 109 49.53 17.34 27.34
C LYS A 109 49.31 17.40 25.83
N ASP A 110 50.39 17.41 25.05
CA ASP A 110 50.34 17.56 23.59
C ASP A 110 49.98 16.23 22.91
N SER A 111 50.21 15.12 23.58
CA SER A 111 49.80 13.80 23.12
C SER A 111 48.32 13.56 23.43
N ARG A 112 47.45 13.93 22.48
CA ARG A 112 46.00 13.74 22.56
C ARG A 112 45.54 12.64 21.60
N PHE A 113 44.68 11.75 22.08
CA PHE A 113 43.94 10.80 21.26
C PHE A 113 42.63 11.42 20.81
N HIS A 114 42.40 11.48 19.51
CA HIS A 114 41.11 11.86 18.95
C HIS A 114 40.35 10.61 18.57
N PHE A 115 39.23 10.36 19.22
CA PHE A 115 38.29 9.32 18.82
C PHE A 115 36.97 9.94 18.40
N GLU A 116 36.30 9.26 17.48
CA GLU A 116 34.98 9.65 17.03
C GLU A 116 34.02 8.48 17.15
N ILE A 117 32.79 8.80 17.54
CA ILE A 117 31.67 7.89 17.45
C ILE A 117 30.79 8.40 16.31
N ARG A 118 30.64 7.57 15.28
CA ARG A 118 29.74 7.81 14.16
C ARG A 118 28.48 6.97 14.36
N THR A 119 27.32 7.62 14.37
CA THR A 119 26.04 6.94 14.32
C THR A 119 25.40 7.19 12.96
N HIS A 120 25.25 6.12 12.20
CA HIS A 120 24.55 6.11 10.92
C HIS A 120 23.06 5.97 11.15
N GLN A 121 22.27 6.72 10.40
CA GLN A 121 20.82 6.76 10.56
C GLN A 121 20.15 6.59 9.20
N ARG A 122 19.17 5.70 9.11
CA ARG A 122 18.32 5.54 7.92
C ARG A 122 16.87 5.65 8.34
N LEU A 123 16.04 6.20 7.47
CA LEU A 123 14.60 6.31 7.64
C LEU A 123 13.92 5.51 6.53
N ILE A 124 12.99 4.65 6.90
CA ILE A 124 12.13 3.91 5.97
C ILE A 124 10.69 4.26 6.35
N ASP A 125 9.93 4.74 5.37
CA ASP A 125 8.52 5.10 5.57
C ASP A 125 7.63 4.13 4.78
N ILE A 126 6.62 3.56 5.43
CA ILE A 126 5.63 2.67 4.80
C ILE A 126 4.32 3.44 4.67
N MET A 127 3.80 3.55 3.44
CA MET A 127 2.64 4.39 3.12
C MET A 127 1.30 3.73 3.46
N TYR A 128 1.22 2.41 3.30
CA TYR A 128 0.01 1.63 3.55
C TYR A 128 0.36 0.45 4.46
N PRO A 129 0.08 0.55 5.77
CA PRO A 129 0.28 -0.57 6.68
C PRO A 129 -0.84 -1.59 6.46
N THR A 130 -0.47 -2.80 6.04
CA THR A 130 -1.37 -3.97 6.12
C THR A 130 -1.06 -4.75 7.40
N ALA A 131 -2.03 -5.46 7.97
CA ALA A 131 -1.80 -6.29 9.16
C ALA A 131 -0.67 -7.31 8.91
N GLN A 132 -0.68 -7.96 7.74
CA GLN A 132 0.35 -8.90 7.31
C GLN A 132 1.75 -8.27 7.25
N THR A 133 1.85 -7.00 6.84
CA THR A 133 3.12 -6.27 6.82
C THR A 133 3.65 -5.98 8.22
N ILE A 134 2.78 -5.62 9.18
CA ILE A 134 3.19 -5.36 10.57
C ILE A 134 3.76 -6.63 11.19
N ASP A 135 3.07 -7.76 11.01
CA ASP A 135 3.50 -9.06 11.53
C ASP A 135 4.84 -9.49 10.91
N SER A 136 5.00 -9.30 9.59
CA SER A 136 6.25 -9.61 8.89
C SER A 136 7.43 -8.77 9.38
N LEU A 137 7.21 -7.50 9.70
CA LEU A 137 8.26 -6.61 10.21
C LEU A 137 8.69 -6.97 11.63
N MET A 138 7.76 -7.41 12.48
CA MET A 138 8.06 -7.85 13.85
C MET A 138 8.73 -9.23 13.87
N GLN A 139 8.41 -10.09 12.91
CA GLN A 139 8.97 -11.44 12.82
C GLN A 139 10.41 -11.46 12.27
N LEU A 140 10.82 -10.44 11.53
CA LEU A 140 12.17 -10.37 10.96
C LEU A 140 13.24 -10.31 12.05
N GLN A 141 14.23 -11.19 11.93
CA GLN A 141 15.41 -11.19 12.78
C GLN A 141 16.44 -10.22 12.23
N LEU A 142 16.60 -9.09 12.90
CA LEU A 142 17.61 -8.10 12.56
C LEU A 142 18.96 -8.48 13.19
N PRO A 143 20.09 -8.12 12.55
CA PRO A 143 21.41 -8.42 13.08
C PRO A 143 21.66 -7.68 14.40
N ALA A 144 22.34 -8.35 15.34
CA ALA A 144 22.73 -7.78 16.62
C ALA A 144 23.72 -6.62 16.42
N GLY A 145 23.24 -5.38 16.49
CA GLY A 145 24.04 -4.17 16.23
C GLY A 145 23.30 -3.05 15.50
N VAL A 146 22.05 -3.31 15.10
CA VAL A 146 21.14 -2.28 14.56
C VAL A 146 20.01 -2.05 15.55
N ASP A 147 19.81 -0.78 15.90
CA ASP A 147 18.73 -0.31 16.77
C ASP A 147 17.57 0.21 15.90
N VAL A 148 16.34 -0.16 16.27
CA VAL A 148 15.12 0.12 15.49
C VAL A 148 14.10 0.86 16.34
N GLU A 149 13.75 2.06 15.91
CA GLU A 149 12.65 2.83 16.50
C GLU A 149 11.47 2.87 15.52
N VAL A 150 10.30 2.40 15.95
CA VAL A 150 9.06 2.46 15.17
C VAL A 150 8.18 3.61 15.66
N LYS A 151 7.68 4.43 14.74
CA LYS A 151 6.69 5.49 15.00
C LYS A 151 5.46 5.29 14.11
N LEU A 152 4.28 5.52 14.70
CA LEU A 152 2.98 5.57 14.02
C LEU A 152 2.56 7.01 13.72
#